data_AF-A0A3D5QD65-F1
#
_entry.id   AF-A0A3D5QD65-F1
#
_cell.length_a   1.000
_cell.length_b   1.000
_cell.length_c   1.000
_cell.angle_alpha   90.00
_cell.angle_beta   90.00
_cell.angle_gamma   90.00
#
_symmetry.space_group_name_H-M   'P 1'
#
loop_
_entity.id
_entity.type
_entity.pdbx_description
1 polymer ?
#
loop_
_entity_poly.entity_id
_entity_poly.type
_entity_poly.pdbx_seq_one_letter_code
_entity_poly.pdbx_strand_id
1 'polypeptide(L)'
;MGKGQLGLSRRKFLQVSGAAASSIAAGGLFNTVKATASEHSTLNSSKGKETFIPSACGMCVNKCGLVAHVVDGRIEKLNPNHKFFKSRSMLCARGNAGAAEPYNPDRLKKPLLRVGKRGEGKWKEISWKEAYKLAAEKLAELKQKYQNRSSVAFVSTEGFQEEFFNMLSTSYGSTNTVRHPTLCLASVIQGWSSVFGTYPDADLTEADFVLMLGANRAESFVTPDTIDFQKSMPKKQTLVYVDPRFTSTAAKSDKWYAIKPGTDLAFVLALIHVIVNENLYDENFVNKYTYGFEDLVKLVKQYTPEWAEKECEIQADEIRWIAREYAKYAPRSVVYPGRRTSWYVNDVYFRRACAILTAITGSWDEPGGIVPKSS
;
A
#
# COMPACT_ATOMS: atom_id res chain seq x y z
N MET A 1 -12.67 -59.37 27.73
CA MET A 1 -11.65 -58.69 26.90
C MET A 1 -12.15 -58.64 25.47
N GLY A 2 -12.06 -57.48 24.81
CA GLY A 2 -12.45 -57.30 23.41
C GLY A 2 -13.06 -55.94 23.08
N LYS A 3 -12.33 -54.83 23.33
CA LYS A 3 -12.65 -53.52 22.76
C LYS A 3 -12.26 -53.51 21.28
N GLY A 4 -13.11 -52.94 20.43
CA GLY A 4 -13.03 -53.06 18.98
C GLY A 4 -12.21 -52.00 18.25
N GLN A 5 -12.36 -52.02 16.93
CA GLN A 5 -12.03 -50.91 16.01
C GLN A 5 -12.82 -51.11 14.70
N LEU A 6 -13.87 -50.31 14.50
CA LEU A 6 -14.50 -50.12 13.20
C LEU A 6 -13.61 -49.19 12.38
N GLY A 7 -12.84 -49.75 11.44
CA GLY A 7 -11.97 -49.00 10.54
C GLY A 7 -12.76 -48.23 9.47
N LEU A 8 -13.17 -47.00 9.77
CA LEU A 8 -13.62 -46.04 8.76
C LEU A 8 -12.41 -45.28 8.21
N SER A 9 -12.05 -45.53 6.95
CA SER A 9 -11.00 -44.76 6.27
C SER A 9 -11.53 -43.40 5.80
N ARG A 10 -10.67 -42.38 5.82
CA ARG A 10 -10.97 -41.00 5.38
C ARG A 10 -11.64 -40.92 4.00
N ARG A 11 -11.27 -41.83 3.08
CA ARG A 11 -11.85 -41.92 1.74
C ARG A 11 -13.32 -42.37 1.76
N LYS A 12 -13.67 -43.31 2.65
CA LYS A 12 -15.03 -43.83 2.80
C LYS A 12 -15.96 -42.82 3.48
N PHE A 13 -15.42 -42.04 4.43
CA PHE A 13 -16.13 -40.90 5.02
C PHE A 13 -16.47 -39.83 3.97
N LEU A 14 -15.51 -39.44 3.11
CA LEU A 14 -15.75 -38.45 2.06
C LEU A 14 -16.75 -38.92 0.99
N GLN A 15 -16.76 -40.21 0.63
CA GLN A 15 -17.74 -40.77 -0.30
C GLN A 15 -19.16 -40.77 0.27
N VAL A 16 -19.33 -41.16 1.54
CA VAL A 16 -20.65 -41.18 2.20
C VAL A 16 -21.16 -39.76 2.44
N SER A 17 -20.29 -38.84 2.86
CA SER A 17 -20.62 -37.42 3.04
C SER A 17 -20.97 -36.74 1.71
N GLY A 18 -20.28 -37.08 0.62
CA GLY A 18 -20.57 -36.56 -0.72
C GLY A 18 -21.93 -37.00 -1.28
N ALA A 19 -22.33 -38.25 -1.02
CA ALA A 19 -23.62 -38.80 -1.45
C ALA A 19 -24.82 -38.25 -0.62
N ALA A 20 -24.60 -38.01 0.69
CA ALA A 20 -25.61 -37.38 1.54
C ALA A 20 -25.77 -35.87 1.25
N ALA A 21 -24.67 -35.19 0.89
CA ALA A 21 -24.72 -33.77 0.53
C ALA A 21 -25.43 -33.52 -0.81
N SER A 22 -25.32 -34.45 -1.78
CA SER A 22 -25.92 -34.27 -3.12
C SER A 22 -27.44 -34.40 -3.14
N SER A 23 -28.03 -35.17 -2.21
CA SER A 23 -29.49 -35.32 -2.09
C SER A 23 -30.16 -34.13 -1.37
N ILE A 24 -29.46 -33.48 -0.43
CA ILE A 24 -29.97 -32.27 0.26
C ILE A 24 -29.68 -31.01 -0.57
N ALA A 25 -28.57 -30.98 -1.31
CA ALA A 25 -28.20 -29.88 -2.19
C ALA A 25 -29.20 -29.69 -3.34
N ALA A 26 -29.76 -30.74 -3.93
CA ALA A 26 -30.68 -30.60 -5.05
C ALA A 26 -31.99 -29.86 -4.66
N GLY A 27 -32.58 -30.15 -3.50
CA GLY A 27 -33.80 -29.45 -3.05
C GLY A 27 -33.54 -28.03 -2.54
N GLY A 28 -32.42 -27.85 -1.80
CA GLY A 28 -32.06 -26.57 -1.20
C GLY A 28 -31.50 -25.56 -2.21
N LEU A 29 -30.67 -26.00 -3.17
CA LEU A 29 -30.14 -25.13 -4.22
C LEU A 29 -31.23 -24.63 -5.15
N PHE A 30 -32.25 -25.41 -5.48
CA PHE A 30 -33.29 -24.90 -6.38
C PHE A 30 -34.09 -23.76 -5.73
N ASN A 31 -34.37 -23.81 -4.43
CA ASN A 31 -35.07 -22.72 -3.74
C ASN A 31 -34.15 -21.53 -3.41
N THR A 32 -32.88 -21.76 -3.07
CA THR A 32 -31.92 -20.65 -2.87
C THR A 32 -31.52 -19.99 -4.19
N VAL A 33 -31.31 -20.76 -5.27
CA VAL A 33 -31.08 -20.22 -6.61
C VAL A 33 -32.29 -19.43 -7.09
N LYS A 34 -33.52 -19.91 -6.84
CA LYS A 34 -34.74 -19.19 -7.22
C LYS A 34 -34.98 -17.94 -6.37
N ALA A 35 -34.61 -17.95 -5.08
CA ALA A 35 -34.65 -16.77 -4.21
C ALA A 35 -33.56 -15.74 -4.58
N THR A 36 -32.34 -16.18 -4.92
CA THR A 36 -31.28 -15.28 -5.44
C THR A 36 -31.55 -14.82 -6.88
N ALA A 37 -32.31 -15.58 -7.67
CA ALA A 37 -32.73 -15.20 -9.02
C ALA A 37 -33.98 -14.32 -9.01
N SER A 38 -34.84 -14.40 -7.98
CA SER A 38 -35.99 -13.50 -7.84
C SER A 38 -35.65 -12.15 -7.21
N GLU A 39 -34.54 -12.05 -6.46
CA GLU A 39 -34.02 -10.77 -5.95
C GLU A 39 -32.98 -10.12 -6.86
N HIS A 40 -32.46 -10.82 -7.85
CA HIS A 40 -32.00 -10.17 -9.07
C HIS A 40 -33.23 -9.69 -9.83
N SER A 41 -33.77 -8.54 -9.40
CA SER A 41 -34.46 -7.63 -10.32
C SER A 41 -33.66 -7.69 -11.62
N THR A 42 -34.31 -8.13 -12.70
CA THR A 42 -33.81 -7.96 -14.05
C THR A 42 -33.06 -6.64 -14.08
N LEU A 43 -31.74 -6.68 -14.27
CA LEU A 43 -30.95 -5.48 -14.52
C LEU A 43 -31.69 -4.80 -15.66
N ASN A 44 -32.48 -3.78 -15.32
CA ASN A 44 -33.24 -3.03 -16.30
C ASN A 44 -32.17 -2.56 -17.27
N SER A 45 -32.16 -3.10 -18.49
CA SER A 45 -31.42 -2.51 -19.60
C SER A 45 -31.84 -1.05 -19.56
N SER A 46 -30.91 -0.18 -19.19
CA SER A 46 -31.27 1.18 -18.85
C SER A 46 -31.91 1.78 -20.11
N LYS A 47 -33.19 2.18 -20.03
CA LYS A 47 -33.89 2.77 -21.19
C LYS A 47 -33.37 4.18 -21.49
N GLY A 48 -32.39 4.65 -20.74
CA GLY A 48 -31.78 5.95 -20.82
C GLY A 48 -30.68 6.02 -21.87
N LYS A 49 -30.24 7.25 -22.16
CA LYS A 49 -29.10 7.48 -23.05
C LYS A 49 -27.82 7.08 -22.32
N GLU A 50 -27.22 5.97 -22.76
CA GLU A 50 -25.96 5.48 -22.22
C GLU A 50 -24.76 6.20 -22.83
N THR A 51 -23.81 6.58 -21.99
CA THR A 51 -22.52 7.13 -22.39
C THR A 51 -21.39 6.53 -21.56
N PHE A 52 -20.23 6.35 -22.17
CA PHE A 52 -19.04 5.78 -21.53
C PHE A 52 -17.92 6.81 -21.56
N ILE A 53 -17.54 7.31 -20.39
CA ILE A 53 -16.61 8.44 -20.26
C ILE A 53 -15.33 7.96 -19.58
N PRO A 54 -14.17 7.96 -20.29
CA PRO A 54 -12.88 7.70 -19.66
C PRO A 54 -12.59 8.73 -18.57
N SER A 55 -12.13 8.26 -17.41
CA SER A 55 -11.76 9.13 -16.28
C SER A 55 -10.72 8.43 -15.39
N ALA A 56 -10.41 9.05 -14.26
CA ALA A 56 -9.44 8.53 -13.30
C ALA A 56 -10.04 8.51 -11.88
N CYS A 57 -9.75 7.43 -11.15
CA CYS A 57 -10.25 7.21 -9.81
C CYS A 57 -9.64 8.21 -8.81
N GLY A 58 -10.48 8.99 -8.14
CA GLY A 58 -10.07 9.94 -7.11
C GLY A 58 -9.90 9.35 -5.70
N MET A 59 -10.32 8.11 -5.46
CA MET A 59 -10.50 7.53 -4.11
C MET A 59 -9.21 7.28 -3.32
N CYS A 60 -8.08 7.18 -4.00
CA CYS A 60 -6.77 7.05 -3.34
C CYS A 60 -5.69 7.70 -4.21
N VAL A 61 -4.45 7.60 -3.74
CA VAL A 61 -3.26 8.14 -4.40
C VAL A 61 -2.88 7.41 -5.69
N ASN A 62 -3.38 6.19 -5.92
CA ASN A 62 -2.95 5.39 -7.08
C ASN A 62 -3.48 5.89 -8.44
N LYS A 63 -4.59 6.63 -8.45
CA LYS A 63 -5.26 7.20 -9.63
C LYS A 63 -5.51 6.18 -10.77
N CYS A 64 -6.16 5.06 -10.46
CA CYS A 64 -6.49 4.04 -11.46
C CYS A 64 -7.36 4.62 -12.58
N GLY A 65 -7.08 4.29 -13.84
CA GLY A 65 -7.95 4.61 -14.96
C GLY A 65 -9.25 3.82 -14.91
N LEU A 66 -10.36 4.49 -15.23
CA LEU A 66 -11.70 3.93 -15.24
C LEU A 66 -12.51 4.45 -16.44
N VAL A 67 -13.63 3.80 -16.72
CA VAL A 67 -14.66 4.24 -17.67
C VAL A 67 -15.95 4.36 -16.88
N ALA A 68 -16.44 5.59 -16.72
CA ALA A 68 -17.73 5.85 -16.09
C ALA A 68 -18.85 5.50 -17.08
N HIS A 69 -19.71 4.56 -16.68
CA HIS A 69 -20.96 4.26 -17.38
C HIS A 69 -22.02 5.21 -16.82
N VAL A 70 -22.51 6.07 -17.71
CA VAL A 70 -23.43 7.16 -17.38
C VAL A 70 -24.73 6.93 -18.12
N VAL A 71 -25.84 6.91 -17.38
CA VAL A 71 -27.20 6.77 -17.90
C VAL A 71 -27.96 8.04 -17.54
N ASP A 72 -28.53 8.71 -18.54
CA ASP A 72 -29.32 9.95 -18.34
C ASP A 72 -28.60 11.00 -17.49
N GLY A 73 -27.28 11.13 -17.68
CA GLY A 73 -26.43 12.09 -16.97
C GLY A 73 -26.04 11.69 -15.55
N ARG A 74 -26.39 10.48 -15.08
CA ARG A 74 -25.95 9.93 -13.78
C ARG A 74 -24.99 8.77 -13.95
N ILE A 75 -23.96 8.72 -13.10
CA ILE A 75 -23.01 7.62 -13.02
C ILE A 75 -23.70 6.44 -12.38
N GLU A 76 -23.93 5.39 -13.16
CA GLU A 76 -24.49 4.12 -12.68
C GLU A 76 -23.39 3.17 -12.21
N LYS A 77 -22.25 3.18 -12.92
CA LYS A 77 -21.13 2.28 -12.61
C LYS A 77 -19.80 2.86 -13.04
N LEU A 78 -18.74 2.51 -12.29
CA LEU A 78 -17.37 2.76 -12.69
C LEU A 78 -16.75 1.43 -13.13
N ASN A 79 -16.45 1.29 -14.41
CA ASN A 79 -15.79 0.12 -14.97
C ASN A 79 -14.28 0.35 -15.04
N PRO A 80 -13.45 -0.69 -14.92
CA PRO A 80 -12.02 -0.54 -15.16
C PRO A 80 -11.73 -0.14 -16.61
N ASN A 81 -10.71 0.71 -16.81
CA ASN A 81 -10.26 1.06 -18.16
C ASN A 81 -9.23 0.05 -18.65
N HIS A 82 -9.56 -0.72 -19.69
CA HIS A 82 -8.67 -1.73 -20.27
C HIS A 82 -7.42 -1.15 -20.96
N LYS A 83 -7.44 0.14 -21.31
CA LYS A 83 -6.31 0.84 -21.91
C LYS A 83 -5.34 1.41 -20.87
N PHE A 84 -5.71 1.40 -19.58
CA PHE A 84 -4.87 1.97 -18.54
C PHE A 84 -3.90 0.93 -17.97
N PHE A 85 -2.66 0.98 -18.44
CA PHE A 85 -1.65 -0.03 -18.15
C PHE A 85 -1.38 -0.22 -16.66
N LYS A 86 -1.37 0.85 -15.85
CA LYS A 86 -1.01 0.77 -14.42
C LYS A 86 -2.01 -0.04 -13.60
N SER A 87 -3.31 0.03 -13.91
CA SER A 87 -4.33 -0.76 -13.20
C SER A 87 -4.69 -2.08 -13.90
N ARG A 88 -4.19 -2.32 -15.12
CA ARG A 88 -4.34 -3.59 -15.86
C ARG A 88 -5.78 -4.10 -15.89
N SER A 89 -6.72 -3.23 -16.26
CA SER A 89 -8.15 -3.53 -16.30
C SER A 89 -8.77 -3.88 -14.94
N MET A 90 -8.18 -3.42 -13.83
CA MET A 90 -8.74 -3.62 -12.49
C MET A 90 -9.21 -2.32 -11.84
N LEU A 91 -10.28 -2.43 -11.05
CA LEU A 91 -10.77 -1.38 -10.17
C LEU A 91 -11.17 -2.01 -8.83
N CYS A 92 -10.56 -1.55 -7.73
CA CYS A 92 -10.84 -2.11 -6.39
C CYS A 92 -12.24 -1.71 -5.87
N ALA A 93 -12.67 -2.33 -4.77
CA ALA A 93 -13.97 -2.04 -4.15
C ALA A 93 -14.18 -0.55 -3.83
N ARG A 94 -13.15 0.13 -3.29
CA ARG A 94 -13.18 1.58 -3.05
C ARG A 94 -13.39 2.38 -4.33
N GLY A 95 -12.74 1.96 -5.42
CA GLY A 95 -12.88 2.59 -6.72
C GLY A 95 -14.30 2.50 -7.27
N ASN A 96 -14.96 1.35 -7.10
CA ASN A 96 -16.37 1.17 -7.46
C ASN A 96 -17.29 2.02 -6.57
N ALA A 97 -17.04 2.05 -5.25
CA ALA A 97 -17.79 2.87 -4.31
C ALA A 97 -17.73 4.38 -4.61
N GLY A 98 -16.66 4.83 -5.29
CA GLY A 98 -16.52 6.22 -5.75
C GLY A 98 -17.62 6.70 -6.71
N ALA A 99 -18.45 5.80 -7.26
CA ALA A 99 -19.63 6.17 -8.06
C ALA A 99 -20.65 6.98 -7.26
N ALA A 100 -20.75 6.73 -5.95
CA ALA A 100 -21.70 7.40 -5.07
C ALA A 100 -21.24 8.80 -4.62
N GLU A 101 -19.94 9.07 -4.65
CA GLU A 101 -19.33 10.28 -4.07
C GLU A 101 -19.92 11.60 -4.61
N PRO A 102 -20.14 11.78 -5.94
CA PRO A 102 -20.73 13.01 -6.46
C PRO A 102 -22.16 13.28 -5.97
N TYR A 103 -22.85 12.23 -5.50
CA TYR A 103 -24.24 12.23 -5.05
C TYR A 103 -24.40 12.23 -3.53
N ASN A 104 -23.30 12.34 -2.77
CA ASN A 104 -23.36 12.46 -1.33
C ASN A 104 -24.28 13.66 -0.93
N PRO A 105 -25.35 13.43 -0.15
CA PRO A 105 -26.28 14.50 0.23
C PRO A 105 -25.62 15.64 1.01
N ASP A 106 -24.54 15.34 1.74
CA ASP A 106 -23.81 16.28 2.60
C ASP A 106 -22.72 17.07 1.86
N ARG A 107 -22.54 16.82 0.56
CA ARG A 107 -21.56 17.54 -0.26
C ARG A 107 -21.85 19.04 -0.29
N LEU A 108 -20.80 19.84 -0.14
CA LEU A 108 -20.87 21.29 -0.34
C LEU A 108 -21.19 21.62 -1.80
N LYS A 109 -22.29 22.35 -2.01
CA LYS A 109 -22.80 22.77 -3.34
C LYS A 109 -22.48 24.22 -3.67
N LYS A 110 -22.22 25.05 -2.67
CA LYS A 110 -21.97 26.49 -2.79
C LYS A 110 -20.87 26.94 -1.83
N PRO A 111 -20.17 28.04 -2.13
CA PRO A 111 -19.25 28.66 -1.18
C PRO A 111 -19.97 29.15 0.09
N LEU A 112 -19.30 29.05 1.23
CA LEU A 112 -19.82 29.41 2.54
C LEU A 112 -18.90 30.40 3.26
N LEU A 113 -19.50 31.44 3.86
CA LEU A 113 -18.84 32.41 4.72
C LEU A 113 -19.16 32.14 6.19
N ARG A 114 -18.14 32.08 7.05
CA ARG A 114 -18.35 31.98 8.49
C ARG A 114 -18.88 33.30 9.05
N VAL A 115 -20.01 33.26 9.75
CA VAL A 115 -20.64 34.46 10.36
C VAL A 115 -20.62 34.45 11.90
N GLY A 116 -20.35 33.30 12.52
CA GLY A 116 -20.20 33.18 13.99
C GLY A 116 -18.75 33.06 14.45
N LYS A 117 -18.57 32.86 15.76
CA LYS A 117 -17.25 32.51 16.32
C LYS A 117 -16.78 31.16 15.75
N ARG A 118 -15.47 30.98 15.66
CA ARG A 118 -14.87 29.72 15.21
C ARG A 118 -15.32 28.59 16.15
N GLY A 119 -15.87 27.52 15.58
CA GLY A 119 -16.42 26.38 16.33
C GLY A 119 -17.96 26.36 16.44
N GLU A 120 -18.66 27.48 16.20
CA GLU A 120 -20.12 27.53 16.31
C GLU A 120 -20.88 26.90 15.13
N GLY A 121 -20.19 26.58 14.03
CA GLY A 121 -20.84 25.99 12.84
C GLY A 121 -21.80 26.94 12.10
N LYS A 122 -21.76 28.25 12.35
CA LYS A 122 -22.62 29.24 11.69
C LYS A 122 -22.04 29.72 10.36
N TRP A 123 -22.71 29.35 9.27
CA TRP A 123 -22.30 29.64 7.90
C TRP A 123 -23.41 30.35 7.10
N LYS A 124 -23.01 31.23 6.18
CA LYS A 124 -23.88 31.91 5.23
C LYS A 124 -23.43 31.57 3.81
N GLU A 125 -24.37 31.21 2.93
CA GLU A 125 -24.06 31.02 1.51
C GLU A 125 -23.65 32.35 0.85
N ILE A 126 -22.60 32.30 0.02
CA ILE A 126 -22.13 33.44 -0.79
C ILE A 126 -21.87 33.00 -2.23
N SER A 127 -21.79 33.97 -3.15
CA SER A 127 -21.44 33.68 -4.54
C SER A 127 -19.95 33.36 -4.70
N TRP A 128 -19.59 32.66 -5.79
CA TRP A 128 -18.19 32.41 -6.15
C TRP A 128 -17.40 33.72 -6.34
N LYS A 129 -18.01 34.74 -6.96
CA LYS A 129 -17.37 36.04 -7.18
C LYS A 129 -17.01 36.72 -5.84
N GLU A 130 -17.91 36.69 -4.87
CA GLU A 130 -17.66 37.23 -3.53
C GLU A 130 -16.61 36.41 -2.79
N ALA A 131 -16.67 35.07 -2.86
CA ALA A 131 -15.71 34.18 -2.20
C ALA A 131 -14.27 34.43 -2.70
N TYR A 132 -14.08 34.51 -4.02
CA TYR A 132 -12.77 34.80 -4.61
C TYR A 132 -12.28 36.19 -4.28
N LYS A 133 -13.16 37.21 -4.35
CA LYS A 133 -12.81 38.58 -3.99
C LYS A 133 -12.33 38.65 -2.54
N LEU A 134 -13.06 38.06 -1.60
CA LEU A 134 -12.71 38.04 -0.18
C LEU A 134 -11.38 37.33 0.07
N ALA A 135 -11.15 36.17 -0.57
CA ALA A 135 -9.90 35.44 -0.44
C ALA A 135 -8.71 36.25 -0.96
N ALA A 136 -8.85 36.88 -2.14
CA ALA A 136 -7.81 37.70 -2.74
C ALA A 136 -7.48 38.94 -1.88
N GLU A 137 -8.51 39.67 -1.42
CA GLU A 137 -8.34 40.84 -0.55
C GLU A 137 -7.64 40.47 0.75
N LYS A 138 -8.03 39.36 1.40
CA LYS A 138 -7.40 38.91 2.64
C LYS A 138 -5.95 38.45 2.44
N LEU A 139 -5.65 37.73 1.36
CA LEU A 139 -4.28 37.35 1.03
C LEU A 139 -3.40 38.58 0.77
N ALA A 140 -3.92 39.61 0.07
CA ALA A 140 -3.22 40.86 -0.19
C ALA A 140 -2.99 41.67 1.10
N GLU A 141 -4.00 41.78 1.97
CA GLU A 141 -3.90 42.44 3.29
C GLU A 141 -2.82 41.78 4.15
N LEU A 142 -2.83 40.44 4.25
CA LEU A 142 -1.83 39.68 5.01
C LEU A 142 -0.41 39.87 4.45
N LYS A 143 -0.28 39.91 3.12
CA LYS A 143 1.00 40.20 2.46
C LYS A 143 1.54 41.59 2.81
N GLN A 144 0.68 42.61 2.80
CA GLN A 144 1.09 43.97 3.16
C GLN A 144 1.46 44.09 4.64
N LYS A 145 0.67 43.46 5.52
CA LYS A 145 0.83 43.60 6.98
C LYS A 145 1.99 42.77 7.56
N TYR A 146 2.20 41.56 7.04
CA TYR A 146 3.10 40.56 7.65
C TYR A 146 4.14 39.99 6.67
N GLN A 147 4.20 40.50 5.44
CA GLN A 147 4.97 39.93 4.32
C GLN A 147 4.39 38.59 3.84
N ASN A 148 4.70 38.18 2.61
CA ASN A 148 4.14 36.96 2.01
C ASN A 148 4.76 35.66 2.51
N ARG A 149 6.03 35.67 2.93
CA ARG A 149 6.77 34.44 3.29
C ARG A 149 6.29 33.77 4.57
N SER A 150 5.69 34.52 5.50
CA SER A 150 5.41 34.03 6.87
C SER A 150 3.94 34.16 7.31
N SER A 151 3.05 34.66 6.44
CA SER A 151 1.69 35.05 6.83
C SER A 151 0.60 34.03 6.52
N VAL A 152 0.85 33.12 5.58
CA VAL A 152 -0.13 32.12 5.12
C VAL A 152 0.54 30.76 4.95
N ALA A 153 -0.04 29.75 5.59
CA ALA A 153 0.32 28.35 5.38
C ALA A 153 -0.56 27.74 4.28
N PHE A 154 0.09 27.13 3.30
CA PHE A 154 -0.54 26.47 2.18
C PHE A 154 -0.65 24.96 2.49
N VAL A 155 -1.88 24.58 2.82
CA VAL A 155 -2.52 23.26 3.03
C VAL A 155 -2.81 22.32 1.84
N SER A 156 -2.03 21.27 1.50
CA SER A 156 -2.48 20.29 0.48
C SER A 156 -2.35 18.81 0.85
N THR A 157 -3.24 18.01 0.28
CA THR A 157 -3.21 16.53 0.30
C THR A 157 -3.09 15.99 -1.13
N GLU A 158 -2.65 14.73 -1.29
CA GLU A 158 -2.49 14.14 -2.62
C GLU A 158 -3.82 14.08 -3.38
N GLY A 159 -3.89 14.81 -4.48
CA GLY A 159 -5.08 14.89 -5.31
C GLY A 159 -4.77 15.53 -6.65
N PHE A 160 -5.69 15.41 -7.61
CA PHE A 160 -5.53 16.03 -8.93
C PHE A 160 -5.40 17.56 -8.88
N GLN A 161 -5.84 18.17 -7.77
CA GLN A 161 -5.86 19.62 -7.59
C GLN A 161 -4.60 20.17 -6.92
N GLU A 162 -3.70 19.29 -6.46
CA GLU A 162 -2.55 19.67 -5.64
C GLU A 162 -1.58 20.60 -6.37
N GLU A 163 -1.41 20.41 -7.68
CA GLU A 163 -0.52 21.24 -8.49
C GLU A 163 -0.99 22.70 -8.60
N PHE A 164 -2.30 22.93 -8.71
CA PHE A 164 -2.85 24.30 -8.70
C PHE A 164 -2.57 25.01 -7.39
N PHE A 165 -2.55 24.26 -6.30
CA PHE A 165 -2.28 24.80 -4.98
C PHE A 165 -0.80 25.13 -4.78
N ASN A 166 0.10 24.28 -5.28
CA ASN A 166 1.53 24.57 -5.35
C ASN A 166 1.80 25.82 -6.19
N MET A 167 1.20 25.93 -7.39
CA MET A 167 1.32 27.13 -8.23
C MET A 167 0.88 28.39 -7.49
N LEU A 168 -0.27 28.36 -6.80
CA LEU A 168 -0.75 29.50 -6.03
C LEU A 168 0.23 29.91 -4.92
N SER A 169 0.78 28.93 -4.18
CA SER A 169 1.74 29.21 -3.11
C SER A 169 3.02 29.89 -3.63
N THR A 170 3.54 29.42 -4.76
CA THR A 170 4.71 29.98 -5.44
C THR A 170 4.42 31.37 -5.98
N SER A 171 3.28 31.59 -6.63
CA SER A 171 2.88 32.91 -7.13
C SER A 171 2.64 33.93 -6.02
N TYR A 172 2.10 33.50 -4.88
CA TYR A 172 1.99 34.35 -3.69
C TYR A 172 3.37 34.68 -3.10
N GLY A 173 4.34 33.78 -3.28
CA GLY A 173 5.71 33.86 -2.78
C GLY A 173 5.84 33.39 -1.33
N SER A 174 5.02 32.40 -0.93
CA SER A 174 5.13 31.74 0.38
C SER A 174 5.91 30.44 0.26
N THR A 175 6.85 30.22 1.19
CA THR A 175 7.55 28.95 1.37
C THR A 175 6.87 28.04 2.38
N ASN A 176 5.80 28.51 3.03
CA ASN A 176 5.08 27.77 4.07
C ASN A 176 4.08 26.81 3.45
N THR A 177 4.55 25.84 2.69
CA THR A 177 3.73 24.75 2.18
C THR A 177 3.80 23.57 3.16
N VAL A 178 2.63 23.06 3.54
CA VAL A 178 2.51 21.87 4.37
C VAL A 178 1.80 20.82 3.53
N ARG A 179 2.44 19.66 3.40
CA ARG A 179 1.92 18.55 2.62
C ARG A 179 1.89 17.29 3.47
N HIS A 180 1.00 16.38 3.12
CA HIS A 180 0.83 15.11 3.82
C HIS A 180 2.01 14.09 3.76
N PRO A 181 3.05 14.16 2.89
CA PRO A 181 4.09 13.13 2.85
C PRO A 181 4.83 12.90 4.16
N THR A 182 4.97 13.91 5.03
CA THR A 182 5.57 13.73 6.37
C THR A 182 4.78 12.74 7.25
N LEU A 183 3.47 12.62 7.02
CA LEU A 183 2.57 11.65 7.65
C LEU A 183 2.38 10.38 6.80
N CYS A 184 3.07 10.28 5.67
CA CYS A 184 2.93 9.20 4.69
C CYS A 184 4.33 8.74 4.25
N LEU A 185 4.80 9.09 3.05
CA LEU A 185 5.99 8.48 2.41
C LEU A 185 7.35 9.07 2.78
N ALA A 186 7.44 10.12 3.60
CA ALA A 186 8.69 10.86 3.76
C ALA A 186 9.86 9.97 4.24
N SER A 187 9.65 9.15 5.26
CA SER A 187 10.74 8.34 5.81
C SER A 187 11.20 7.23 4.88
N VAL A 188 10.30 6.62 4.10
CA VAL A 188 10.68 5.64 3.07
C VAL A 188 11.40 6.29 1.89
N ILE A 189 10.94 7.46 1.43
CA ILE A 189 11.63 8.19 0.37
C ILE A 189 13.05 8.55 0.83
N GLN A 190 13.19 9.17 2.00
CA GLN A 190 14.50 9.57 2.51
C GLN A 190 15.42 8.37 2.78
N GLY A 191 14.91 7.29 3.38
CA GLY A 191 15.70 6.10 3.66
C GLY A 191 16.29 5.47 2.41
N TRP A 192 15.47 5.20 1.39
CA TRP A 192 15.92 4.60 0.13
C TRP A 192 16.74 5.56 -0.74
N SER A 193 16.31 6.83 -0.88
CA SER A 193 17.06 7.83 -1.65
C SER A 193 18.43 8.12 -1.04
N SER A 194 18.61 7.97 0.27
CA SER A 194 19.92 8.15 0.91
C SER A 194 20.94 7.04 0.61
N VAL A 195 20.52 5.96 -0.07
CA VAL A 195 21.37 4.82 -0.49
C VAL A 195 21.46 4.77 -2.01
N PHE A 196 20.32 4.81 -2.71
CA PHE A 196 20.25 4.63 -4.17
C PHE A 196 19.96 5.92 -4.94
N GLY A 197 19.78 7.06 -4.27
CA GLY A 197 19.40 8.33 -4.91
C GLY A 197 17.93 8.42 -5.33
N THR A 198 17.14 7.34 -5.21
CA THR A 198 15.71 7.31 -5.57
C THR A 198 14.89 6.42 -4.64
N TYR A 199 13.57 6.61 -4.63
CA TYR A 199 12.60 5.72 -3.98
C TYR A 199 12.15 4.66 -5.01
N PRO A 200 12.37 3.36 -4.77
CA PRO A 200 12.15 2.34 -5.79
C PRO A 200 10.75 1.73 -5.79
N ASP A 201 10.50 0.91 -6.80
CA ASP A 201 9.41 -0.06 -6.84
C ASP A 201 9.95 -1.49 -6.65
N ALA A 202 9.08 -2.45 -6.34
CA ALA A 202 9.46 -3.84 -6.12
C ALA A 202 8.90 -4.75 -7.21
N ASP A 203 9.75 -5.57 -7.84
CA ASP A 203 9.33 -6.55 -8.83
C ASP A 203 8.83 -7.82 -8.14
N LEU A 204 7.57 -7.79 -7.71
CA LEU A 204 6.94 -8.94 -7.07
C LEU A 204 6.61 -10.08 -8.03
N THR A 205 6.61 -9.82 -9.35
CA THR A 205 6.24 -10.83 -10.35
C THR A 205 7.34 -11.86 -10.60
N GLU A 206 8.59 -11.42 -10.49
CA GLU A 206 9.77 -12.27 -10.70
C GLU A 206 10.51 -12.61 -9.40
N ALA A 207 10.10 -12.07 -8.24
CA ALA A 207 10.78 -12.38 -6.98
C ALA A 207 10.55 -13.83 -6.54
N ASP A 208 11.62 -14.51 -6.13
CA ASP A 208 11.58 -15.86 -5.56
C ASP A 208 11.48 -15.82 -4.03
N PHE A 209 11.96 -14.76 -3.39
CA PHE A 209 11.82 -14.51 -1.95
C PHE A 209 11.34 -13.08 -1.68
N VAL A 210 10.26 -12.93 -0.92
CA VAL A 210 9.69 -11.63 -0.55
C VAL A 210 9.62 -11.50 0.97
N LEU A 211 10.38 -10.56 1.50
CA LEU A 211 10.28 -10.09 2.86
C LEU A 211 9.37 -8.85 2.91
N MET A 212 8.19 -9.01 3.50
CA MET A 212 7.16 -7.97 3.55
C MET A 212 6.97 -7.48 4.98
N LEU A 213 7.54 -6.31 5.28
CA LEU A 213 7.58 -5.71 6.62
C LEU A 213 6.34 -4.82 6.88
N GLY A 214 5.24 -5.46 7.28
CA GLY A 214 3.98 -4.83 7.69
C GLY A 214 3.18 -4.18 6.56
N ALA A 215 3.55 -4.44 5.31
CA ALA A 215 2.83 -3.94 4.15
C ALA A 215 1.65 -4.83 3.78
N ASN A 216 0.51 -4.66 4.45
CA ASN A 216 -0.69 -5.45 4.24
C ASN A 216 -1.37 -5.22 2.86
N ARG A 217 -0.85 -5.84 1.79
CA ARG A 217 -1.36 -5.68 0.41
C ARG A 217 -2.72 -6.33 0.16
N ALA A 218 -3.15 -7.28 1.00
CA ALA A 218 -4.45 -7.93 0.86
C ALA A 218 -5.61 -7.08 1.40
N GLU A 219 -5.36 -6.12 2.30
CA GLU A 219 -6.39 -5.19 2.81
C GLU A 219 -6.12 -3.75 2.34
N SER A 220 -4.86 -3.29 2.40
CA SER A 220 -4.45 -1.95 1.99
C SER A 220 -4.04 -1.93 0.52
N PHE A 221 -5.03 -2.00 -0.36
CA PHE A 221 -4.83 -2.12 -1.80
C PHE A 221 -4.05 -0.93 -2.40
N VAL A 222 -2.98 -1.26 -3.11
CA VAL A 222 -2.43 -0.45 -4.21
C VAL A 222 -2.54 -1.34 -5.43
N THR A 223 -3.38 -0.95 -6.39
CA THR A 223 -3.86 -1.85 -7.46
C THR A 223 -2.74 -2.60 -8.19
N PRO A 224 -1.69 -1.97 -8.74
CA PRO A 224 -0.59 -2.70 -9.38
C PRO A 224 0.07 -3.70 -8.42
N ASP A 225 0.59 -3.23 -7.27
CA ASP A 225 1.28 -4.06 -6.29
C ASP A 225 0.44 -5.25 -5.83
N THR A 226 -0.86 -5.04 -5.64
CA THR A 226 -1.77 -6.09 -5.15
C THR A 226 -2.06 -7.13 -6.23
N ILE A 227 -2.14 -6.71 -7.49
CA ILE A 227 -2.25 -7.64 -8.62
C ILE A 227 -0.98 -8.47 -8.73
N ASP A 228 0.20 -7.85 -8.62
CA ASP A 228 1.49 -8.57 -8.71
C ASP A 228 1.61 -9.57 -7.58
N PHE A 229 1.35 -9.13 -6.34
CA PHE A 229 1.26 -9.97 -5.16
C PHE A 229 0.27 -11.15 -5.32
N GLN A 230 -0.90 -10.91 -5.92
CA GLN A 230 -1.90 -11.98 -6.12
C GLN A 230 -1.53 -12.95 -7.24
N LYS A 231 -0.83 -12.48 -8.28
CA LYS A 231 -0.43 -13.31 -9.43
C LYS A 231 0.82 -14.14 -9.15
N SER A 232 1.74 -13.63 -8.33
CA SER A 232 2.94 -14.37 -7.90
C SER A 232 2.58 -15.56 -7.00
N MET A 233 1.50 -15.44 -6.23
CA MET A 233 0.96 -16.51 -5.40
C MET A 233 0.10 -17.50 -6.22
N PRO A 234 0.27 -18.83 -6.08
CA PRO A 234 1.15 -19.57 -5.15
C PRO A 234 2.37 -20.24 -5.81
N LYS A 235 2.78 -19.86 -7.03
CA LYS A 235 3.50 -20.82 -7.89
C LYS A 235 5.02 -20.91 -7.71
N LYS A 236 5.73 -19.92 -7.15
CA LYS A 236 7.21 -19.93 -7.07
C LYS A 236 7.88 -19.07 -5.98
N GLN A 237 7.13 -18.31 -5.20
CA GLN A 237 7.67 -17.27 -4.30
C GLN A 237 7.51 -17.70 -2.84
N THR A 238 8.56 -17.53 -2.03
CA THR A 238 8.47 -17.62 -0.57
C THR A 238 8.16 -16.24 0.00
N LEU A 239 7.02 -16.10 0.67
CA LEU A 239 6.57 -14.86 1.29
C LEU A 239 6.73 -14.94 2.81
N VAL A 240 7.65 -14.13 3.33
CA VAL A 240 7.79 -13.88 4.77
C VAL A 240 7.12 -12.56 5.11
N TYR A 241 6.07 -12.63 5.95
CA TYR A 241 5.33 -11.46 6.40
C TYR A 241 5.63 -11.15 7.87
N VAL A 242 6.04 -9.91 8.15
CA VAL A 242 6.40 -9.49 9.51
C VAL A 242 5.47 -8.36 9.93
N ASP A 243 4.57 -8.61 10.87
CA ASP A 243 3.55 -7.65 11.32
C ASP A 243 3.03 -8.08 12.70
N PRO A 244 2.89 -7.19 13.70
CA PRO A 244 2.29 -7.54 14.99
C PRO A 244 0.86 -8.10 14.87
N ARG A 245 0.13 -7.78 13.79
CA ARG A 245 -1.24 -8.26 13.55
C ARG A 245 -1.26 -9.39 12.52
N PHE A 246 -2.02 -10.44 12.81
CA PHE A 246 -2.39 -11.44 11.82
C PHE A 246 -3.41 -10.85 10.83
N THR A 247 -2.94 -10.40 9.67
CA THR A 247 -3.76 -9.74 8.64
C THR A 247 -4.19 -10.71 7.54
N SER A 248 -5.03 -10.24 6.61
CA SER A 248 -5.34 -11.00 5.39
C SER A 248 -4.13 -11.25 4.50
N THR A 249 -3.05 -10.46 4.63
CA THR A 249 -1.76 -10.75 4.00
C THR A 249 -1.02 -11.85 4.76
N ALA A 250 -1.03 -11.84 6.09
CA ALA A 250 -0.45 -12.91 6.91
C ALA A 250 -1.09 -14.27 6.62
N ALA A 251 -2.41 -14.30 6.42
CA ALA A 251 -3.13 -15.52 6.04
C ALA A 251 -2.73 -16.07 4.65
N LYS A 252 -2.02 -15.28 3.84
CA LYS A 252 -1.51 -15.65 2.51
C LYS A 252 0.01 -15.81 2.48
N SER A 253 0.73 -15.59 3.58
CA SER A 253 2.18 -15.75 3.65
C SER A 253 2.57 -17.17 4.02
N ASP A 254 3.74 -17.62 3.57
CA ASP A 254 4.32 -18.91 3.95
C ASP A 254 4.77 -18.91 5.41
N LYS A 255 5.34 -17.78 5.86
CA LYS A 255 5.67 -17.55 7.27
C LYS A 255 5.20 -16.18 7.72
N TRP A 256 4.64 -16.14 8.93
CA TRP A 256 4.28 -14.91 9.61
C TRP A 256 4.98 -14.82 10.96
N TYR A 257 5.53 -13.65 11.26
CA TYR A 257 6.12 -13.34 12.57
C TYR A 257 5.46 -12.11 13.18
N ALA A 258 4.97 -12.28 14.41
CA ALA A 258 4.39 -11.22 15.21
C ALA A 258 5.49 -10.39 15.88
N ILE A 259 6.10 -9.47 15.12
CA ILE A 259 7.17 -8.61 15.63
C ILE A 259 6.66 -7.65 16.70
N LYS A 260 7.48 -7.38 17.71
CA LYS A 260 7.21 -6.32 18.69
C LYS A 260 7.14 -4.94 17.99
N PRO A 261 6.06 -4.15 18.18
CA PRO A 261 5.93 -2.85 17.50
C PRO A 261 7.11 -1.91 17.75
N GLY A 262 7.66 -1.33 16.67
CA GLY A 262 8.77 -0.36 16.74
C GLY A 262 10.17 -0.98 16.73
N THR A 263 10.29 -2.30 16.59
CA THR A 263 11.57 -3.03 16.64
C THR A 263 12.02 -3.60 15.30
N ASP A 264 11.35 -3.21 14.21
CA ASP A 264 11.65 -3.63 12.84
C ASP A 264 13.10 -3.33 12.42
N LEU A 265 13.70 -2.24 12.93
CA LEU A 265 15.11 -1.91 12.68
C LEU A 265 16.06 -2.95 13.29
N ALA A 266 15.80 -3.40 14.51
CA ALA A 266 16.64 -4.41 15.18
C ALA A 266 16.64 -5.72 14.39
N PHE A 267 15.46 -6.12 13.90
CA PHE A 267 15.29 -7.28 13.04
C PHE A 267 16.12 -7.16 11.75
N VAL A 268 15.99 -6.07 10.98
CA VAL A 268 16.73 -5.90 9.73
C VAL A 268 18.25 -5.80 9.95
N LEU A 269 18.70 -5.14 11.02
CA LEU A 269 20.13 -5.08 11.36
C LEU A 269 20.71 -6.47 11.66
N ALA A 270 19.94 -7.36 12.30
CA ALA A 270 20.37 -8.73 12.53
C ALA A 270 20.39 -9.58 11.25
N LEU A 271 19.50 -9.33 10.29
CA LEU A 271 19.60 -9.95 8.96
C LEU A 271 20.91 -9.55 8.26
N ILE A 272 21.23 -8.26 8.27
CA ILE A 272 22.48 -7.74 7.70
C ILE A 272 23.69 -8.34 8.41
N HIS A 273 23.67 -8.43 9.74
CA HIS A 273 24.72 -9.06 10.53
C HIS A 273 25.00 -10.49 10.07
N VAL A 274 23.98 -11.32 9.91
CA VAL A 274 24.13 -12.72 9.47
C VAL A 274 24.73 -12.76 8.06
N ILE A 275 24.19 -11.97 7.13
CA ILE A 275 24.67 -11.95 5.74
C ILE A 275 26.15 -11.53 5.66
N VAL A 276 26.55 -10.51 6.42
CA VAL A 276 27.94 -10.03 6.45
C VAL A 276 28.87 -11.06 7.12
N ASN A 277 28.51 -11.56 8.31
CA ASN A 277 29.40 -12.45 9.07
C ASN A 277 29.54 -13.85 8.47
N GLU A 278 28.54 -14.32 7.73
CA GLU A 278 28.59 -15.59 7.00
C GLU A 278 29.12 -15.43 5.56
N ASN A 279 29.52 -14.21 5.15
CA ASN A 279 29.99 -13.88 3.79
C ASN A 279 28.98 -14.29 2.69
N LEU A 280 27.70 -13.97 2.91
CA LEU A 280 26.58 -14.27 1.99
C LEU A 280 26.19 -13.07 1.11
N TYR A 281 26.94 -11.97 1.17
CA TYR A 281 26.72 -10.79 0.35
C TYR A 281 27.31 -10.96 -1.06
N ASP A 282 26.85 -10.16 -2.02
CA ASP A 282 27.42 -10.11 -3.36
C ASP A 282 28.71 -9.27 -3.36
N GLU A 283 29.85 -9.95 -3.28
CA GLU A 283 31.17 -9.32 -3.30
C GLU A 283 31.41 -8.45 -4.54
N ASN A 284 30.94 -8.87 -5.72
CA ASN A 284 31.15 -8.12 -6.95
C ASN A 284 30.34 -6.82 -6.95
N PHE A 285 29.08 -6.89 -6.50
CA PHE A 285 28.24 -5.71 -6.38
C PHE A 285 28.81 -4.74 -5.35
N VAL A 286 29.17 -5.24 -4.15
CA VAL A 286 29.72 -4.43 -3.07
C VAL A 286 31.00 -3.72 -3.53
N ASN A 287 31.95 -4.43 -4.13
CA ASN A 287 33.22 -3.85 -4.55
C ASN A 287 33.09 -2.81 -5.68
N LYS A 288 32.09 -2.96 -6.56
CA LYS A 288 31.95 -2.13 -7.75
C LYS A 288 31.02 -0.93 -7.57
N TYR A 289 29.96 -1.09 -6.78
CA TYR A 289 28.84 -0.15 -6.74
C TYR A 289 28.55 0.45 -5.36
N THR A 290 29.34 0.11 -4.33
CA THR A 290 29.12 0.62 -2.97
C THR A 290 30.33 1.38 -2.43
N TYR A 291 30.10 2.15 -1.37
CA TYR A 291 31.13 2.87 -0.62
C TYR A 291 30.85 2.75 0.88
N GLY A 292 31.89 2.51 1.69
CA GLY A 292 31.79 2.43 3.15
C GLY A 292 31.28 1.09 3.69
N PHE A 293 31.46 -0.01 2.94
CA PHE A 293 31.06 -1.36 3.38
C PHE A 293 31.81 -1.80 4.65
N GLU A 294 33.09 -1.45 4.79
CA GLU A 294 33.90 -1.79 5.96
C GLU A 294 33.35 -1.17 7.24
N ASP A 295 32.78 0.02 7.16
CA ASP A 295 32.15 0.68 8.30
C ASP A 295 30.80 0.04 8.64
N LEU A 296 30.06 -0.44 7.64
CA LEU A 296 28.88 -1.28 7.86
C LEU A 296 29.26 -2.56 8.61
N VAL A 297 30.32 -3.28 8.19
CA VAL A 297 30.78 -4.51 8.85
C VAL A 297 31.09 -4.26 10.32
N LYS A 298 31.82 -3.18 10.64
CA LYS A 298 32.12 -2.80 12.03
C LYS A 298 30.84 -2.50 12.82
N LEU A 299 29.90 -1.77 12.22
CA LEU A 299 28.65 -1.36 12.85
C LEU A 299 27.78 -2.58 13.20
N VAL A 300 27.61 -3.52 12.27
CA VAL A 300 26.65 -4.63 12.42
C VAL A 300 27.17 -5.77 13.28
N LYS A 301 28.47 -5.80 13.60
CA LYS A 301 29.08 -6.84 14.45
C LYS A 301 28.34 -7.06 15.78
N GLN A 302 27.76 -6.01 16.37
CA GLN A 302 27.04 -6.09 17.64
C GLN A 302 25.59 -6.59 17.51
N TYR A 303 24.98 -6.55 16.32
CA TYR A 303 23.57 -6.85 16.12
C TYR A 303 23.32 -8.34 15.83
N THR A 304 23.66 -9.21 16.79
CA THR A 304 23.50 -10.66 16.60
C THR A 304 22.01 -11.07 16.57
N PRO A 305 21.67 -12.25 16.00
CA PRO A 305 20.33 -12.81 16.10
C PRO A 305 19.83 -12.95 17.55
N GLU A 306 20.68 -13.34 18.51
CA GLU A 306 20.34 -13.43 19.94
C GLU A 306 20.00 -12.07 20.56
N TRP A 307 20.70 -11.02 20.12
CA TRP A 307 20.38 -9.66 20.55
C TRP A 307 19.02 -9.25 19.98
N ALA A 308 18.81 -9.43 18.68
CA ALA A 308 17.56 -9.06 18.03
C ALA A 308 16.36 -9.86 18.56
N GLU A 309 16.51 -11.12 18.93
CA GLU A 309 15.44 -11.91 19.56
C GLU A 309 14.90 -11.24 20.84
N LYS A 310 15.78 -10.68 21.67
CA LYS A 310 15.38 -9.95 22.88
C LYS A 310 14.68 -8.64 22.58
N GLU A 311 15.06 -7.98 21.48
CA GLU A 311 14.48 -6.71 21.06
C GLU A 311 13.13 -6.90 20.39
N CYS A 312 13.06 -7.77 19.37
CA CYS A 312 11.94 -7.85 18.43
C CYS A 312 11.02 -9.05 18.63
N GLU A 313 11.38 -9.96 19.55
CA GLU A 313 10.59 -11.16 19.93
C GLU A 313 10.45 -12.19 18.79
N ILE A 314 11.32 -12.14 17.78
CA ILE A 314 11.47 -13.17 16.74
C ILE A 314 12.67 -14.07 17.11
N GLN A 315 12.46 -15.38 17.14
CA GLN A 315 13.49 -16.36 17.50
C GLN A 315 14.77 -16.20 16.66
N ALA A 316 15.94 -16.24 17.29
CA ALA A 316 17.24 -16.05 16.63
C ALA A 316 17.45 -16.99 15.44
N ASP A 317 17.01 -18.25 15.54
CA ASP A 317 17.13 -19.23 14.46
C ASP A 317 16.25 -18.90 13.25
N GLU A 318 15.10 -18.29 13.47
CA GLU A 318 14.23 -17.81 12.40
C GLU A 318 14.84 -16.57 11.73
N ILE A 319 15.48 -15.67 12.48
CA ILE A 319 16.23 -14.53 11.92
C ILE A 319 17.36 -15.04 11.01
N ARG A 320 18.15 -16.02 11.46
CA ARG A 320 19.19 -16.65 10.63
C ARG A 320 18.62 -17.29 9.37
N TRP A 321 17.54 -18.05 9.51
CA TRP A 321 16.90 -18.71 8.39
C TRP A 321 16.43 -17.68 7.34
N ILE A 322 15.77 -16.59 7.77
CA ILE A 322 15.33 -15.52 6.87
C ILE A 322 16.52 -14.89 6.16
N ALA A 323 17.60 -14.57 6.88
CA ALA A 323 18.79 -13.95 6.31
C ALA A 323 19.45 -14.84 5.24
N ARG A 324 19.60 -16.14 5.54
CA ARG A 324 20.19 -17.13 4.62
C ARG A 324 19.32 -17.37 3.40
N GLU A 325 18.00 -17.51 3.56
CA GLU A 325 17.10 -17.69 2.41
C GLU A 325 17.04 -16.42 1.56
N TYR A 326 16.99 -15.23 2.18
CA TYR A 326 17.04 -13.96 1.45
C TYR A 326 18.31 -13.85 0.58
N ALA A 327 19.48 -14.19 1.14
CA ALA A 327 20.73 -14.17 0.37
C ALA A 327 20.80 -15.28 -0.69
N LYS A 328 20.32 -16.49 -0.38
CA LYS A 328 20.29 -17.63 -1.32
C LYS A 328 19.46 -17.36 -2.58
N TYR A 329 18.35 -16.63 -2.45
CA TYR A 329 17.49 -16.28 -3.59
C TYR A 329 17.90 -14.96 -4.26
N ALA A 330 18.86 -14.22 -3.69
CA ALA A 330 19.36 -13.01 -4.32
C ALA A 330 20.03 -13.32 -5.69
N PRO A 331 19.85 -12.48 -6.71
CA PRO A 331 19.24 -11.14 -6.67
C PRO A 331 17.70 -11.12 -6.77
N ARG A 332 17.03 -12.26 -6.88
CA ARG A 332 15.55 -12.40 -6.96
C ARG A 332 14.88 -12.33 -5.57
N SER A 333 15.41 -11.47 -4.71
CA SER A 333 14.97 -11.25 -3.33
C SER A 333 14.52 -9.82 -3.13
N VAL A 334 13.32 -9.65 -2.57
CA VAL A 334 12.69 -8.34 -2.34
C VAL A 334 12.46 -8.12 -0.86
N VAL A 335 13.08 -7.08 -0.29
CA VAL A 335 12.56 -6.44 0.92
C VAL A 335 11.61 -5.34 0.50
N TYR A 336 10.30 -5.60 0.63
CA TYR A 336 9.28 -4.73 0.05
C TYR A 336 9.34 -3.32 0.69
N PRO A 337 9.59 -2.25 -0.11
CA PRO A 337 9.77 -0.89 0.44
C PRO A 337 8.53 -0.41 1.19
N GLY A 338 7.34 -0.71 0.65
CA GLY A 338 6.05 -0.45 1.27
C GLY A 338 5.75 1.00 1.65
N ARG A 339 4.59 1.17 2.31
CA ARG A 339 4.03 2.47 2.72
C ARG A 339 3.73 2.55 4.23
N ARG A 340 4.17 1.57 5.00
CA ARG A 340 4.05 1.49 6.46
C ARG A 340 5.09 2.41 7.13
N THR A 341 4.99 3.71 6.96
CA THR A 341 6.11 4.63 7.23
C THR A 341 5.66 5.86 8.01
N SER A 342 6.61 6.57 8.62
CA SER A 342 6.41 7.70 9.53
C SER A 342 5.69 7.35 10.84
N TRP A 343 5.86 6.13 11.34
CA TRP A 343 5.22 5.66 12.58
C TRP A 343 6.09 5.86 13.82
N TYR A 344 7.41 5.78 13.66
CA TYR A 344 8.39 5.87 14.72
C TYR A 344 9.49 6.87 14.36
N VAL A 345 10.14 7.42 15.37
CA VAL A 345 11.19 8.46 15.22
C VAL A 345 12.40 7.98 14.41
N ASN A 346 12.66 6.68 14.40
CA ASN A 346 13.80 6.05 13.72
C ASN A 346 13.44 5.39 12.38
N ASP A 347 12.23 5.63 11.84
CA ASP A 347 11.75 4.96 10.63
C ASP A 347 12.68 5.19 9.42
N VAL A 348 13.29 6.38 9.30
CA VAL A 348 14.28 6.66 8.24
C VAL A 348 15.45 5.67 8.26
N TYR A 349 15.95 5.32 9.45
CA TYR A 349 17.05 4.37 9.61
C TYR A 349 16.62 2.94 9.31
N PHE A 350 15.41 2.56 9.70
CA PHE A 350 14.80 1.28 9.32
C PHE A 350 14.72 1.13 7.79
N ARG A 351 14.23 2.18 7.11
CA ARG A 351 14.13 2.20 5.65
C ARG A 351 15.49 2.19 4.97
N ARG A 352 16.46 2.92 5.52
CA ARG A 352 17.86 2.87 5.08
C ARG A 352 18.47 1.48 5.25
N ALA A 353 18.21 0.79 6.36
CA ALA A 353 18.68 -0.57 6.57
C ALA A 353 18.07 -1.55 5.57
N CYS A 354 16.78 -1.42 5.22
CA CYS A 354 16.18 -2.20 4.13
C CYS A 354 16.89 -1.96 2.78
N ALA A 355 17.20 -0.70 2.46
CA ALA A 355 17.92 -0.36 1.24
C ALA A 355 19.35 -0.92 1.24
N ILE A 356 20.05 -0.87 2.38
CA ILE A 356 21.38 -1.48 2.54
C ILE A 356 21.31 -3.00 2.35
N LEU A 357 20.31 -3.66 2.93
CA LEU A 357 20.09 -5.10 2.75
C LEU A 357 19.95 -5.47 1.27
N THR A 358 19.17 -4.70 0.49
CA THR A 358 19.08 -4.87 -0.96
C THR A 358 20.41 -4.64 -1.68
N ALA A 359 21.16 -3.62 -1.27
CA ALA A 359 22.43 -3.28 -1.90
C ALA A 359 23.48 -4.39 -1.71
N ILE A 360 23.68 -4.86 -0.48
CA ILE A 360 24.71 -5.86 -0.20
C ILE A 360 24.40 -7.23 -0.82
N THR A 361 23.13 -7.54 -1.11
CA THR A 361 22.76 -8.77 -1.82
C THR A 361 22.65 -8.61 -3.33
N GLY A 362 23.08 -7.47 -3.88
CA GLY A 362 23.07 -7.23 -5.33
C GLY A 362 21.67 -7.26 -5.96
N SER A 363 20.61 -7.05 -5.16
CA SER A 363 19.22 -7.19 -5.63
C SER A 363 18.65 -5.89 -6.21
N TRP A 364 19.50 -4.90 -6.47
CA TRP A 364 19.13 -3.62 -7.06
C TRP A 364 19.25 -3.65 -8.58
N ASP A 365 18.20 -3.21 -9.28
CA ASP A 365 18.09 -3.17 -10.75
C ASP A 365 18.15 -4.55 -11.42
N GLU A 366 17.72 -5.58 -10.70
CA GLU A 366 17.68 -6.97 -11.17
C GLU A 366 16.23 -7.50 -11.25
N PRO A 367 15.91 -8.38 -12.23
CA PRO A 367 14.59 -9.02 -12.32
C PRO A 367 14.26 -9.79 -11.03
N GLY A 368 13.09 -9.53 -10.47
CA GLY A 368 12.68 -10.11 -9.18
C GLY A 368 13.35 -9.49 -7.95
N GLY A 369 14.04 -8.37 -8.13
CA GLY A 369 14.62 -7.55 -7.07
C GLY A 369 13.87 -6.22 -6.90
N ILE A 370 14.64 -5.20 -6.52
CA ILE A 370 14.16 -3.82 -6.36
C ILE A 370 14.59 -3.01 -7.58
N VAL A 371 13.64 -2.32 -8.22
CA VAL A 371 13.90 -1.56 -9.44
C VAL A 371 13.82 -0.05 -9.22
N PRO A 372 14.68 0.75 -9.86
CA PRO A 372 14.54 2.19 -9.87
C PRO A 372 13.14 2.57 -10.35
N LYS A 373 12.47 3.44 -9.60
CA LYS A 373 11.15 3.91 -9.99
C LYS A 373 11.26 4.76 -11.26
N SER A 374 10.56 4.34 -12.31
CA SER A 374 10.42 5.17 -13.51
C SER A 374 9.62 6.43 -13.15
N SER A 375 10.23 7.57 -13.43
CA SER A 375 9.69 8.92 -13.18
C SER A 375 8.38 9.17 -13.92
#